data_AF-A0A5K1HKS1-F1
#
_entry.id   AF-A0A5K1HKS1-F1
#
_cell.length_a   1.000
_cell.length_b   1.000
_cell.length_c   1.000
_cell.angle_alpha   90.00
_cell.angle_beta   90.00
_cell.angle_gamma   90.00
#
_symmetry.space_group_name_H-M   'P 1'
#
loop_
_entity.id
_entity.type
_entity.pdbx_description
1 polymer ?
#
loop_
_entity_poly.entity_id
_entity_poly.type
_entity_poly.pdbx_seq_one_letter_code
_entity_poly.pdbx_strand_id
1 'polypeptide(L)'
;NPPAFADADIIGVPFYALVIDLLNTDYGRTFFALEEVNKYLKPIYDDYAAMLDSPESLLHMNSEPDGWLSPLALTRVNYNDFICNQKAPHYGFKSWHDWFDREIREAARPFDPKAHNVIINNSEHYPNFYMPYLNAKWNDRYWLKDQNYSLAEMFGADALPLRSSNTSRTTSLAAL
;
A
#
# COMPACT_ATOMS: atom_id res chain seq x y z
N ASN A 1 -10.31 -6.27 15.70
CA ASN A 1 -9.14 -6.58 16.53
C ASN A 1 -7.95 -5.79 16.00
N PRO A 2 -7.08 -5.24 16.86
CA PRO A 2 -5.83 -4.63 16.42
C PRO A 2 -4.93 -5.65 15.71
N PRO A 3 -4.08 -5.23 14.77
CA PRO A 3 -3.18 -6.13 14.07
C PRO A 3 -2.08 -6.70 14.99
N ALA A 4 -2.02 -8.03 15.08
CA ALA A 4 -0.95 -8.75 15.78
C ALA A 4 0.21 -9.07 14.84
N PHE A 5 1.41 -9.18 15.41
CA PHE A 5 2.57 -9.67 14.66
C PHE A 5 2.44 -11.19 14.44
N ALA A 6 2.80 -11.63 13.24
CA ALA A 6 3.00 -13.03 12.89
C ALA A 6 4.17 -13.11 11.91
N ASP A 7 4.99 -14.15 11.96
CA ASP A 7 6.06 -14.33 10.99
C ASP A 7 5.50 -14.96 9.71
N ALA A 8 4.78 -14.15 8.93
CA ALA A 8 4.09 -14.55 7.70
C ALA A 8 4.21 -13.47 6.62
N ASP A 9 4.03 -13.85 5.36
CA ASP A 9 4.15 -12.92 4.22
C ASP A 9 2.99 -11.92 4.12
N ILE A 10 1.83 -12.26 4.70
CA ILE A 10 0.63 -11.42 4.72
C ILE A 10 0.15 -11.29 6.17
N ILE A 11 0.22 -10.09 6.73
CA ILE A 11 -0.15 -9.77 8.12
C ILE A 11 -1.05 -8.52 8.09
N GLY A 12 -1.98 -8.40 9.04
CA GLY A 12 -2.70 -7.13 9.27
C GLY A 12 -3.77 -6.78 8.23
N VAL A 13 -4.30 -7.75 7.50
CA VAL A 13 -5.35 -7.54 6.48
C VAL A 13 -6.65 -8.30 6.81
N PRO A 14 -7.32 -8.02 7.94
CA PRO A 14 -8.43 -8.82 8.44
C PRO A 14 -9.62 -8.86 7.47
N PHE A 15 -9.90 -7.77 6.76
CA PHE A 15 -10.98 -7.73 5.78
C PHE A 15 -10.64 -8.48 4.50
N TYR A 16 -9.38 -8.41 4.04
CA TYR A 16 -8.95 -9.13 2.85
C TYR A 16 -9.12 -10.63 3.02
N ALA A 17 -8.79 -11.18 4.19
CA ALA A 17 -8.97 -12.60 4.50
C ALA A 17 -10.43 -13.07 4.37
N LEU A 18 -11.41 -12.18 4.57
CA LEU A 18 -12.83 -12.51 4.44
C LEU A 18 -13.33 -12.51 3.00
N VAL A 19 -12.72 -11.71 2.13
CA VAL A 19 -13.25 -11.46 0.77
C VAL A 19 -12.34 -11.95 -0.35
N ILE A 20 -11.14 -12.44 -0.04
CA ILE A 20 -10.15 -12.82 -1.05
C ILE A 20 -10.69 -13.87 -2.04
N ASP A 21 -11.38 -14.90 -1.57
CA ASP A 21 -11.94 -15.94 -2.43
C ASP A 21 -12.96 -15.36 -3.43
N LEU A 22 -13.73 -14.35 -3.00
CA LEU A 22 -14.66 -13.64 -3.88
C LEU A 22 -13.91 -12.74 -4.87
N LEU A 23 -12.92 -11.97 -4.39
CA LEU A 23 -12.09 -11.08 -5.21
C LEU A 23 -11.30 -11.83 -6.30
N ASN A 24 -11.04 -13.12 -6.09
CA ASN A 24 -10.42 -13.98 -7.09
C ASN A 24 -11.36 -14.35 -8.26
N THR A 25 -12.64 -14.00 -8.21
CA THR A 25 -13.63 -14.23 -9.28
C THR A 25 -14.04 -12.95 -10.00
N ASP A 26 -14.43 -13.04 -11.28
CA ASP A 26 -14.96 -11.89 -12.04
C ASP A 26 -16.24 -11.33 -11.40
N TYR A 27 -17.12 -12.21 -10.92
CA TYR A 27 -18.37 -11.82 -10.26
C TYR A 27 -18.11 -11.07 -8.96
N GLY A 28 -17.18 -11.55 -8.12
CA GLY A 28 -16.82 -10.85 -6.90
C GLY A 28 -16.19 -9.49 -7.17
N ARG A 29 -15.25 -9.40 -8.13
CA ARG A 29 -14.68 -8.11 -8.55
C ARG A 29 -15.76 -7.13 -9.03
N THR A 30 -16.70 -7.60 -9.85
CA THR A 30 -17.83 -6.79 -10.33
C THR A 30 -18.73 -6.35 -9.18
N PHE A 31 -19.04 -7.26 -8.25
CA PHE A 31 -19.87 -6.97 -7.08
C PHE A 31 -19.26 -5.90 -6.18
N PHE A 32 -17.97 -6.01 -5.85
CA PHE A 32 -17.26 -5.03 -5.01
C PHE A 32 -16.95 -3.71 -5.75
N ALA A 33 -17.09 -3.67 -7.07
CA ALA A 33 -17.02 -2.42 -7.84
C ALA A 33 -18.32 -1.59 -7.78
N LEU A 34 -19.44 -2.16 -7.31
CA LEU A 34 -20.71 -1.45 -7.25
C LEU A 34 -20.70 -0.38 -6.15
N GLU A 35 -21.08 0.85 -6.51
CA GLU A 35 -21.19 1.97 -5.56
C GLU A 35 -22.08 1.65 -4.36
N GLU A 36 -23.21 0.96 -4.59
CA GLU A 36 -24.14 0.58 -3.51
C GLU A 36 -23.50 -0.40 -2.53
N VAL A 37 -22.63 -1.31 -3.00
CA VAL A 37 -21.87 -2.21 -2.10
C VAL A 37 -20.86 -1.40 -1.29
N ASN A 38 -20.10 -0.51 -1.95
CA ASN A 38 -19.11 0.33 -1.29
C ASN A 38 -19.72 1.27 -0.24
N LYS A 39 -20.96 1.73 -0.46
CA LYS A 39 -21.71 2.54 0.51
C LYS A 39 -21.96 1.80 1.83
N TYR A 40 -22.24 0.50 1.81
CA TYR A 40 -22.43 -0.29 3.04
C TYR A 40 -21.12 -0.76 3.66
N LEU A 41 -20.08 -0.99 2.86
CA LEU A 41 -18.77 -1.35 3.37
C LEU A 41 -18.04 -0.18 4.03
N LYS A 42 -18.21 1.04 3.52
CA LYS A 42 -17.51 2.23 4.02
C LYS A 42 -17.67 2.45 5.53
N PRO A 43 -18.87 2.44 6.13
CA PRO A 43 -19.03 2.60 7.58
C PRO A 43 -18.27 1.55 8.40
N ILE A 44 -18.18 0.30 7.91
CA ILE A 44 -17.44 -0.78 8.58
C ILE A 44 -15.93 -0.47 8.57
N TYR A 45 -15.42 0.03 7.45
CA TYR A 45 -14.03 0.46 7.35
C TYR A 45 -13.75 1.72 8.17
N ASP A 46 -14.70 2.66 8.24
CA ASP A 46 -14.59 3.86 9.05
C ASP A 46 -14.51 3.52 10.55
N ASP A 47 -15.34 2.60 11.03
CA ASP A 47 -15.29 2.11 12.42
C ASP A 47 -13.97 1.40 12.73
N TYR A 48 -13.47 0.59 11.78
CA TYR A 48 -12.17 -0.06 11.95
C TYR A 48 -11.02 0.95 11.96
N ALA A 49 -11.04 1.93 11.06
CA ALA A 49 -10.05 3.00 11.01
C ALA A 49 -10.05 3.83 12.32
N ALA A 50 -11.23 4.16 12.84
CA ALA A 50 -11.35 4.84 14.13
C ALA A 50 -10.74 4.03 15.29
N MET A 51 -10.90 2.70 15.27
CA MET A 51 -10.22 1.82 16.22
C MET A 51 -8.70 1.81 16.02
N LEU A 52 -8.20 1.82 14.78
CA LEU A 52 -6.77 1.88 14.49
C LEU A 52 -6.11 3.21 14.90
N ASP A 53 -6.89 4.28 15.04
CA ASP A 53 -6.47 5.59 15.55
C ASP A 53 -6.54 5.72 17.08
N SER A 54 -7.06 4.70 17.78
CA SER A 54 -7.29 4.75 19.21
C SER A 54 -6.21 4.01 20.02
N PRO A 55 -6.04 4.28 21.33
CA PRO A 55 -5.06 3.56 22.17
C PRO A 55 -5.29 2.05 22.24
N GLU A 56 -6.54 1.59 22.07
CA GLU A 56 -6.88 0.17 22.03
C GLU A 56 -6.14 -0.59 20.92
N SER A 57 -5.77 0.10 19.84
CA SER A 57 -5.00 -0.48 18.74
C SER A 57 -3.54 -0.84 19.10
N LEU A 58 -3.03 -0.37 20.24
CA LEU A 58 -1.70 -0.70 20.73
C LEU A 58 -1.62 -2.04 21.47
N LEU A 59 -2.70 -2.82 21.49
CA LEU A 59 -2.77 -4.13 22.15
C LEU A 59 -1.54 -5.00 21.89
N HIS A 60 -1.05 -5.04 20.65
CA HIS A 60 0.11 -5.82 20.22
C HIS A 60 1.38 -4.98 20.03
N MET A 61 1.42 -3.72 20.46
CA MET A 61 2.63 -2.88 20.41
C MET A 61 3.54 -3.15 21.62
N ASN A 62 3.87 -4.40 21.87
CA ASN A 62 4.58 -4.86 23.06
C ASN A 62 5.62 -5.94 22.69
N SER A 63 6.30 -6.50 23.68
CA SER A 63 7.36 -7.51 23.48
C SER A 63 6.89 -8.96 23.68
N GLU A 64 5.59 -9.20 23.79
CA GLU A 64 5.01 -10.55 23.83
C GLU A 64 5.19 -11.27 22.48
N PRO A 65 5.02 -12.60 22.39
CA PRO A 65 5.29 -13.36 21.16
C PRO A 65 4.52 -12.89 19.91
N ASP A 66 3.33 -12.33 20.08
CA ASP A 66 2.48 -11.77 19.02
C ASP A 66 2.63 -10.25 18.88
N GLY A 67 3.63 -9.67 19.55
CA GLY A 67 3.88 -8.24 19.62
C GLY A 67 4.85 -7.72 18.56
N TRP A 68 4.67 -6.47 18.15
CA TRP A 68 5.50 -5.76 17.17
C TRP A 68 6.86 -5.28 17.73
N LEU A 69 7.09 -5.44 19.03
CA LEU A 69 8.37 -5.24 19.72
C LEU A 69 8.96 -6.55 20.23
N SER A 70 8.42 -7.69 19.77
CA SER A 70 8.95 -9.02 20.08
C SER A 70 10.32 -9.23 19.44
N PRO A 71 11.16 -10.14 19.98
CA PRO A 71 12.45 -10.45 19.37
C PRO A 71 12.36 -10.81 17.89
N LEU A 72 11.29 -11.51 17.48
CA LEU A 72 11.07 -11.90 16.09
C LEU A 72 10.63 -10.71 15.23
N ALA A 73 9.72 -9.86 15.71
CA ALA A 73 9.33 -8.64 15.01
C ALA A 73 10.52 -7.67 14.81
N LEU A 74 11.43 -7.60 15.78
CA LEU A 74 12.65 -6.80 15.70
C LEU A 74 13.65 -7.29 14.64
N THR A 75 13.54 -8.53 14.16
CA THR A 75 14.28 -9.01 12.99
C THR A 75 13.71 -8.50 11.66
N ARG A 76 12.44 -8.07 11.66
CA ARG A 76 11.71 -7.56 10.48
C ARG A 76 11.64 -6.04 10.43
N VAL A 77 11.62 -5.37 11.58
CA VAL A 77 11.48 -3.92 11.68
C VAL A 77 12.69 -3.32 12.42
N ASN A 78 13.51 -2.56 11.69
CA ASN A 78 14.62 -1.81 12.28
C ASN A 78 14.14 -0.44 12.81
N TYR A 79 13.81 -0.36 14.09
CA TYR A 79 13.34 0.89 14.71
C TYR A 79 14.36 2.04 14.73
N ASN A 80 15.63 1.77 14.40
CA ASN A 80 16.62 2.84 14.23
C ASN A 80 16.38 3.68 12.97
N ASP A 81 15.67 3.14 11.98
CA ASP A 81 15.32 3.86 10.75
C ASP A 81 14.20 4.87 10.97
N PHE A 82 13.50 4.84 12.11
CA PHE A 82 12.28 5.62 12.35
C PHE A 82 12.42 6.59 13.52
N ILE A 83 11.62 7.65 13.49
CA ILE A 83 11.49 8.61 14.59
C ILE A 83 10.53 8.02 15.62
N CYS A 84 11.09 7.45 16.68
CA CYS A 84 10.35 6.92 17.82
C CYS A 84 11.18 7.00 19.11
N ASN A 85 10.53 6.87 20.27
CA ASN A 85 11.18 6.81 21.57
C ASN A 85 11.22 5.37 22.08
N GLN A 86 12.27 4.62 21.72
CA GLN A 86 12.43 3.21 22.10
C GLN A 86 12.52 2.96 23.62
N LYS A 87 12.58 4.01 24.45
CA LYS A 87 12.57 3.92 25.93
C LYS A 87 11.18 4.15 26.53
N ALA A 88 10.21 4.65 25.76
CA ALA A 88 8.84 4.83 26.21
C ALA A 88 8.01 3.55 25.99
N PRO A 89 6.90 3.36 26.74
CA PRO A 89 5.90 2.36 26.40
C PRO A 89 5.48 2.46 24.94
N HIS A 90 5.29 1.31 24.28
CA HIS A 90 4.91 1.24 22.87
C HIS A 90 5.84 2.05 21.94
N TYR A 91 7.10 2.26 22.34
CA TYR A 91 8.07 3.13 21.65
C TYR A 91 7.61 4.59 21.45
N GLY A 92 6.63 5.03 22.25
CA GLY A 92 6.04 6.37 22.17
C GLY A 92 4.92 6.52 21.16
N PHE A 93 4.54 5.45 20.45
CA PHE A 93 3.40 5.47 19.53
C PHE A 93 2.06 5.55 20.29
N LYS A 94 1.10 6.26 19.71
CA LYS A 94 -0.22 6.52 20.32
C LYS A 94 -1.32 5.62 19.77
N SER A 95 -1.12 5.04 18.60
CA SER A 95 -2.06 4.16 17.92
C SER A 95 -1.34 3.27 16.90
N TRP A 96 -2.07 2.33 16.30
CA TRP A 96 -1.60 1.51 15.20
C TRP A 96 -1.25 2.35 13.98
N HIS A 97 -2.09 3.32 13.60
CA HIS A 97 -1.76 4.22 12.48
C HIS A 97 -0.51 5.06 12.75
N ASP A 98 -0.31 5.56 13.97
CA ASP A 98 0.92 6.28 14.35
C ASP A 98 2.18 5.39 14.19
N TRP A 99 2.05 4.09 14.42
CA TRP A 99 3.12 3.12 14.15
C TRP A 99 3.22 2.73 12.67
N PHE A 100 2.10 2.56 11.97
CA PHE A 100 2.06 2.10 10.58
C PHE A 100 2.61 3.17 9.63
N ASP A 101 2.21 4.43 9.84
CA ASP A 101 2.64 5.60 9.07
C ASP A 101 3.80 6.35 9.74
N ARG A 102 4.52 5.68 10.66
CA ARG A 102 5.65 6.24 11.41
C ARG A 102 6.68 6.91 10.50
N GLU A 103 7.20 8.04 10.96
CA GLU A 103 8.15 8.84 10.20
C GLU A 103 9.53 8.15 10.10
N ILE A 104 10.07 8.12 8.88
CA ILE A 104 11.42 7.63 8.59
C ILE A 104 12.43 8.75 8.86
N ARG A 105 13.55 8.41 9.52
CA ARG A 105 14.69 9.31 9.64
C ARG A 105 15.31 9.55 8.27
N GLU A 106 15.53 10.81 7.91
CA GLU A 106 16.17 11.18 6.65
C GLU A 106 17.50 10.42 6.40
N ALA A 107 18.31 10.26 7.45
CA ALA A 107 19.58 9.51 7.37
C ALA A 107 19.43 8.03 7.01
N ALA A 108 18.26 7.42 7.22
CA ALA A 108 17.98 6.04 6.83
C ALA A 108 17.69 5.90 5.34
N ARG A 109 17.32 6.99 4.64
CA ARG A 109 17.01 7.02 3.20
C ARG A 109 17.79 8.16 2.52
N PRO A 110 19.13 8.07 2.49
CA PRO A 110 19.95 9.12 1.90
C PRO A 110 19.66 9.26 0.40
N PHE A 111 19.51 10.50 -0.06
CA PHE A 111 19.49 10.84 -1.48
C PHE A 111 20.43 12.03 -1.73
N ASP A 112 20.86 12.22 -2.98
CA ASP A 112 21.66 13.38 -3.35
C ASP A 112 20.73 14.58 -3.63
N PRO A 113 20.73 15.62 -2.77
CA PRO A 113 19.88 16.80 -2.97
C PRO A 113 20.29 17.64 -4.18
N LYS A 114 21.46 17.39 -4.78
CA LYS A 114 21.95 18.05 -6.00
C LYS A 114 21.68 17.24 -7.26
N ALA A 115 21.07 16.06 -7.14
CA ALA A 115 20.74 15.25 -8.29
C ALA A 115 19.72 15.99 -9.17
N HIS A 116 20.07 16.14 -10.45
CA HIS A 116 19.18 16.70 -11.48
C HIS A 116 18.94 15.63 -12.55
N ASN A 117 17.71 15.55 -13.06
CA ASN A 117 17.30 14.57 -14.08
C ASN A 117 17.49 13.09 -13.64
N VAL A 118 17.27 12.81 -12.34
CA VAL A 118 17.32 11.46 -11.78
C VAL A 118 15.93 11.06 -11.29
N ILE A 119 15.51 9.84 -11.62
CA ILE A 119 14.33 9.20 -11.05
C ILE A 119 14.83 8.20 -10.01
N ILE A 120 14.39 8.36 -8.76
CA ILE A 120 14.66 7.41 -7.67
C ILE A 120 13.42 6.57 -7.38
N ASN A 121 13.60 5.48 -6.65
CA ASN A 121 12.47 4.66 -6.21
C ASN A 121 11.54 5.48 -5.31
N ASN A 122 10.22 5.32 -5.46
CA ASN A 122 9.21 6.07 -4.71
C ASN A 122 8.87 5.43 -3.36
N SER A 123 9.19 4.15 -3.15
CA SER A 123 8.88 3.43 -1.92
C SER A 123 9.85 2.30 -1.63
N GLU A 124 9.78 1.74 -0.42
CA GLU A 124 10.60 0.61 0.06
C GLU A 124 10.10 -0.74 -0.48
N HIS A 125 9.77 -0.79 -1.76
CA HIS A 125 9.31 -2.00 -2.42
C HIS A 125 10.40 -2.62 -3.26
N TYR A 126 10.39 -3.95 -3.36
CA TYR A 126 11.22 -4.64 -4.34
C TYR A 126 10.68 -4.30 -5.73
N PRO A 127 11.48 -3.70 -6.64
CA PRO A 127 10.95 -3.32 -7.94
C PRO A 127 10.36 -4.55 -8.61
N ASN A 128 9.03 -4.54 -8.86
CA ASN A 128 8.40 -5.59 -9.64
C ASN A 128 8.99 -5.48 -11.04
N PHE A 129 9.81 -6.46 -11.40
CA PHE A 129 10.61 -6.45 -12.61
C PHE A 129 9.77 -6.19 -13.86
N TYR A 130 9.82 -4.97 -14.41
CA TYR A 130 9.88 -4.63 -15.84
C TYR A 130 10.19 -3.12 -15.93
N MET A 131 11.44 -2.78 -16.23
CA MET A 131 11.95 -1.42 -16.46
C MET A 131 11.25 -0.73 -17.65
N PRO A 132 11.34 0.61 -17.82
CA PRO A 132 10.22 1.40 -18.35
C PRO A 132 9.78 0.99 -19.75
N TYR A 133 8.48 0.76 -19.89
CA TYR A 133 7.85 0.54 -21.18
C TYR A 133 7.61 1.89 -21.87
N LEU A 134 8.44 2.20 -22.87
CA LEU A 134 8.36 3.46 -23.60
C LEU A 134 7.17 3.47 -24.56
N ASN A 135 6.53 4.63 -24.70
CA ASN A 135 5.41 4.85 -25.61
C ASN A 135 4.20 3.93 -25.34
N ALA A 136 3.96 3.64 -24.05
CA ALA A 136 2.78 2.96 -23.55
C ALA A 136 1.48 3.53 -24.17
N LYS A 137 0.65 2.67 -24.75
CA LYS A 137 -0.67 3.05 -25.26
C LYS A 137 -1.76 2.66 -24.26
N TRP A 138 -2.89 3.36 -24.36
CA TRP A 138 -4.05 3.17 -23.48
C TRP A 138 -4.56 1.73 -23.42
N ASN A 139 -4.52 1.01 -24.54
CA ASN A 139 -5.08 -0.34 -24.70
C ASN A 139 -4.02 -1.44 -24.78
N ASP A 140 -2.74 -1.11 -24.60
CA ASP A 140 -1.69 -2.13 -24.48
C ASP A 140 -1.96 -2.98 -23.23
N ARG A 141 -1.57 -4.26 -23.26
CA ARG A 141 -1.79 -5.20 -22.15
C ARG A 141 -0.50 -5.37 -21.34
N TYR A 142 -0.60 -5.12 -20.05
CA TYR A 142 0.48 -5.18 -19.07
C TYR A 142 0.19 -6.28 -18.06
N TRP A 143 1.21 -7.06 -17.76
CA TRP A 143 1.14 -8.13 -16.78
C TRP A 143 1.35 -7.55 -15.37
N LEU A 144 0.33 -7.62 -14.53
CA LEU A 144 0.39 -7.18 -13.13
C LEU A 144 -0.39 -8.18 -12.27
N LYS A 145 0.25 -8.74 -11.24
CA LYS A 145 -0.38 -9.70 -10.30
C LYS A 145 -1.09 -10.87 -11.02
N ASP A 146 -0.40 -11.52 -11.95
CA ASP A 146 -0.93 -12.64 -12.74
C ASP A 146 -2.14 -12.33 -13.62
N GLN A 147 -2.42 -11.04 -13.87
CA GLN A 147 -3.53 -10.57 -14.69
C GLN A 147 -3.05 -9.57 -15.75
N ASN A 148 -3.76 -9.50 -16.88
CA ASN A 148 -3.46 -8.56 -17.96
C ASN A 148 -4.38 -7.33 -17.88
N TYR A 149 -3.81 -6.19 -17.51
CA TYR A 149 -4.52 -4.91 -17.47
C TYR A 149 -4.05 -3.99 -18.58
N SER A 150 -4.94 -3.14 -19.07
CA SER A 150 -4.62 -1.98 -19.88
C SER A 150 -4.62 -0.71 -19.02
N LEU A 151 -3.95 0.35 -19.48
CA LEU A 151 -4.00 1.64 -18.78
C LEU A 151 -5.45 2.15 -18.68
N ALA A 152 -6.27 1.91 -19.71
CA ALA A 152 -7.69 2.26 -19.69
C ALA A 152 -8.46 1.56 -18.54
N GLU A 153 -8.17 0.29 -18.28
CA GLU A 153 -8.78 -0.45 -17.16
C GLU A 153 -8.22 0.03 -15.80
N MET A 154 -6.95 0.40 -15.72
CA MET A 154 -6.30 0.89 -14.49
C MET A 154 -6.81 2.28 -14.06
N PHE A 155 -7.03 3.19 -15.01
CA PHE A 155 -7.48 4.56 -14.75
C PHE A 155 -9.00 4.75 -14.83
N GLY A 156 -9.75 3.67 -15.05
CA GLY A 156 -11.19 3.69 -15.28
C GLY A 156 -11.54 3.99 -16.74
N ALA A 157 -12.35 3.12 -17.35
CA ALA A 157 -12.69 3.19 -18.79
C ALA A 157 -13.39 4.52 -19.18
N ASP A 158 -14.06 5.17 -18.23
CA ASP A 158 -14.78 6.43 -18.43
C ASP A 158 -13.86 7.66 -18.49
N ALA A 159 -12.58 7.50 -18.08
CA ALA A 159 -11.56 8.55 -18.13
C ALA A 159 -10.78 8.57 -19.45
N LEU A 160 -11.14 7.74 -20.42
CA LEU A 160 -10.49 7.75 -21.74
C LEU A 160 -10.63 9.15 -22.38
N PRO A 161 -9.53 9.82 -22.74
CA PRO A 161 -9.63 11.04 -23.51
C PRO A 161 -10.37 10.72 -24.81
N LEU A 162 -11.45 11.45 -25.08
CA LEU A 162 -12.20 11.37 -26.33
C LEU A 162 -11.20 11.33 -27.48
N ARG A 163 -11.31 10.28 -28.30
CA ARG A 163 -10.44 10.01 -29.45
C ARG A 163 -10.37 11.25 -30.35
N SER A 164 -9.41 12.15 -30.11
CA SER A 164 -9.11 13.21 -31.06
C SER A 164 -8.39 12.53 -32.23
N SER A 165 -9.09 12.46 -33.35
CA SER A 165 -8.48 12.12 -34.61
C SER A 165 -7.41 13.18 -34.90
N ASN A 166 -6.18 12.71 -35.14
CA ASN A 166 -5.03 13.49 -35.57
C ASN A 166 -4.49 14.51 -34.55
N THR A 167 -3.58 14.06 -33.68
CA THR A 167 -2.29 14.76 -33.55
C THR A 167 -1.26 13.89 -32.86
N SER A 168 -0.11 13.72 -33.51
CA SER A 168 1.11 13.18 -32.94
C SER A 168 1.52 14.06 -31.75
N ARG A 169 1.28 13.59 -30.53
CA ARG A 169 1.96 14.11 -29.34
C ARG A 169 2.67 12.95 -28.66
N THR A 170 3.99 12.96 -28.82
CA THR A 170 4.94 12.16 -28.07
C THR A 170 4.89 12.63 -26.62
N THR A 171 3.90 12.16 -25.87
CA THR A 171 3.93 12.26 -24.41
C THR A 171 4.58 10.98 -23.92
N SER A 172 5.86 11.09 -23.60
CA SER A 172 6.59 10.14 -22.77
C SER A 172 5.92 10.09 -21.40
N LEU A 173 4.89 9.25 -21.25
CA LEU A 173 4.48 8.82 -19.94
C LEU A 173 5.43 7.67 -19.57
N ALA A 174 6.45 7.99 -18.79
CA ALA A 174 7.14 6.95 -18.03
C ALA A 174 6.15 6.54 -16.93
N ALA A 175 5.43 5.45 -17.17
CA ALA A 175 4.72 4.76 -16.09
C ALA A 175 5.79 4.05 -15.25
N LEU A 176 5.82 4.40 -13.96
CA LEU A 176 6.71 3.85 -12.93
C LEU A 176 6.36 2.39 -12.61
#